data_AF-A0A7S3ZKM4-F1
#
_entry.id   AF-A0A7S3ZKM4-F1
#
_cell.length_a   1.000
_cell.length_b   1.000
_cell.length_c   1.000
_cell.angle_alpha   90.00
_cell.angle_beta   90.00
_cell.angle_gamma   90.00
#
_symmetry.space_group_name_H-M   'P 1'
#
loop_
_entity.id
_entity.type
_entity.pdbx_description
1 polymer ?
#
loop_
_entity_poly.entity_id
_entity_poly.type
_entity_poly.pdbx_seq_one_letter_code
_entity_poly.pdbx_strand_id
1 'polypeptide(L)'
;MRLAALWCGASALVVRQQPTRRRLRIAPRMAVSEIAMPALSSTMTSGRVVSWLVGKGDKVEAGDPVMVVESDKADMEVESFEEGYVAAIVVDEGSDADVGVAVGYLAETAE
;
A
#
# COMPACT_ATOMS: atom_id res chain seq x y z
N MET A 1 -5.67 8.38 -79.21
CA MET A 1 -5.75 9.52 -78.26
C MET A 1 -7.09 9.46 -77.53
N ARG A 2 -7.06 9.51 -76.19
CA ARG A 2 -8.18 9.63 -75.20
C ARG A 2 -8.95 8.32 -74.89
N LEU A 3 -8.63 7.64 -73.77
CA LEU A 3 -9.13 7.80 -72.36
C LEU A 3 -10.52 7.16 -72.18
N ALA A 4 -10.64 6.00 -71.51
CA ALA A 4 -10.90 5.80 -70.06
C ALA A 4 -12.25 6.42 -69.61
N ALA A 5 -13.13 5.80 -68.84
CA ALA A 5 -12.93 4.83 -67.76
C ALA A 5 -14.24 4.05 -67.45
N LEU A 6 -14.03 2.84 -66.94
CA LEU A 6 -15.00 2.04 -66.19
C LEU A 6 -15.41 2.75 -64.89
N TRP A 7 -16.68 2.60 -64.48
CA TRP A 7 -17.05 2.77 -63.09
C TRP A 7 -17.85 1.58 -62.58
N CYS A 8 -17.24 0.92 -61.59
CA CYS A 8 -17.68 -0.26 -60.87
C CYS A 8 -18.23 0.23 -59.51
N GLY A 9 -19.48 -0.11 -59.19
CA GLY A 9 -20.09 0.16 -57.88
C GLY A 9 -20.08 -1.12 -57.04
N ALA A 10 -19.06 -1.28 -56.20
CA ALA A 10 -18.86 -2.44 -55.35
C ALA A 10 -19.63 -2.35 -54.02
N SER A 11 -20.08 -3.52 -53.59
CA SER A 11 -20.94 -3.83 -52.45
C SER A 11 -20.51 -3.24 -51.09
N ALA A 12 -21.53 -2.87 -50.32
CA ALA A 12 -21.44 -2.60 -48.90
C ALA A 12 -20.95 -3.84 -48.12
N LEU A 13 -19.81 -3.71 -47.44
CA LEU A 13 -19.30 -4.67 -46.48
C LEU A 13 -19.62 -4.15 -45.07
N VAL A 14 -20.65 -4.74 -44.46
CA VAL A 14 -20.98 -4.55 -43.05
C VAL A 14 -19.89 -5.23 -42.20
N VAL A 15 -19.06 -4.43 -41.55
CA VAL A 15 -18.12 -4.88 -40.53
C VAL A 15 -18.90 -5.28 -39.28
N ARG A 16 -19.04 -6.59 -39.03
CA ARG A 16 -19.50 -7.11 -37.74
C ARG A 16 -18.40 -6.89 -36.70
N GLN A 17 -18.54 -5.84 -35.90
CA GLN A 17 -17.67 -5.63 -34.75
C GLN A 17 -17.98 -6.66 -33.67
N GLN A 18 -16.95 -7.41 -33.27
CA GLN A 18 -17.01 -8.46 -32.27
C GLN A 18 -16.74 -7.84 -30.89
N PRO A 19 -17.55 -8.12 -29.85
CA PRO A 19 -17.35 -7.56 -28.53
C PRO A 19 -16.09 -8.15 -27.90
N THR A 20 -15.12 -7.30 -27.60
CA THR A 20 -13.88 -7.69 -26.94
C THR A 20 -14.21 -8.17 -25.53
N ARG A 21 -13.95 -9.46 -25.25
CA ARG A 21 -14.05 -10.01 -23.90
C ARG A 21 -12.96 -9.35 -23.05
N ARG A 22 -13.33 -8.32 -22.29
CA ARG A 22 -12.50 -7.69 -21.27
C ARG A 22 -12.20 -8.76 -20.21
N ARG A 23 -10.99 -9.33 -20.22
CA ARG A 23 -10.53 -10.19 -19.13
C ARG A 23 -10.48 -9.31 -17.87
N LEU A 24 -11.35 -9.60 -16.91
CA LEU A 24 -11.20 -9.08 -15.56
C LEU A 24 -9.87 -9.63 -15.02
N ARG A 25 -8.86 -8.76 -14.92
CA ARG A 25 -7.68 -9.05 -14.11
C ARG A 25 -8.16 -9.04 -12.66
N ILE A 26 -8.26 -10.21 -12.06
CA ILE A 26 -8.41 -10.32 -10.60
C ILE A 26 -7.09 -9.80 -10.04
N ALA A 27 -7.07 -8.57 -9.55
CA ALA A 27 -5.94 -8.09 -8.77
C ALA A 27 -5.89 -8.92 -7.48
N PRO A 28 -4.73 -9.48 -7.11
CA PRO A 28 -4.61 -10.16 -5.82
C PRO A 28 -4.96 -9.18 -4.72
N ARG A 29 -5.72 -9.64 -3.72
CA ARG A 29 -5.97 -8.88 -2.49
C ARG A 29 -4.65 -8.91 -1.73
N MET A 30 -3.90 -7.81 -1.71
CA MET A 30 -2.60 -7.77 -1.03
C MET A 30 -2.81 -8.05 0.47
N ALA A 31 -2.01 -8.96 1.01
CA ALA A 31 -1.95 -9.18 2.45
C ALA A 31 -1.23 -7.96 3.06
N VAL A 32 -1.92 -7.30 3.98
CA VAL A 32 -1.44 -6.12 4.71
C VAL A 32 -1.53 -6.43 6.19
N SER A 33 -0.45 -6.14 6.91
CA SER A 33 -0.35 -6.26 8.36
C SER A 33 -0.29 -4.89 9.02
N GLU A 34 -0.71 -4.81 10.27
CA GLU A 34 -0.80 -3.56 11.02
C GLU A 34 0.42 -3.38 11.92
N ILE A 35 1.03 -2.20 11.84
CA ILE A 35 1.97 -1.73 12.88
C ILE A 35 1.10 -1.03 13.91
N ALA A 36 0.86 -1.68 15.05
CA ALA A 36 0.04 -1.13 16.13
C ALA A 36 0.89 -0.41 17.18
N MET A 37 0.32 0.60 17.84
CA MET A 37 0.92 1.25 19.01
C MET A 37 1.13 0.21 20.13
N PRO A 38 2.37 -0.04 20.59
CA PRO A 38 2.63 -1.08 21.57
C PRO A 38 2.27 -0.63 22.99
N ALA A 39 2.02 -1.61 23.86
CA ALA A 39 1.97 -1.40 25.29
C ALA A 39 3.38 -1.53 25.88
N LEU A 40 4.03 -0.40 26.20
CA LEU A 40 5.35 -0.39 26.84
C LEU A 40 5.28 -0.57 28.38
N SER A 41 4.07 -0.53 28.95
CA SER A 41 3.79 -0.78 30.36
C SER A 41 2.39 -1.39 30.53
N SER A 42 2.18 -2.17 31.60
CA SER A 42 0.88 -2.77 31.91
C SER A 42 -0.23 -1.76 32.21
N THR A 43 0.13 -0.51 32.49
CA THR A 43 -0.80 0.60 32.77
C THR A 43 -0.88 1.64 31.66
N MET A 44 -0.19 1.42 30.53
CA MET A 44 -0.17 2.37 29.42
C MET A 44 -1.51 2.33 28.66
N THR A 45 -2.07 3.50 28.36
CA THR A 45 -3.31 3.63 27.57
C THR A 45 -3.05 4.26 26.20
N SER A 46 -2.10 5.19 26.11
CA SER A 46 -1.68 5.84 24.88
C SER A 46 -0.16 6.09 24.90
N GLY A 47 0.41 6.34 23.72
CA GLY A 47 1.81 6.72 23.53
C GLY A 47 1.96 7.72 22.39
N ARG A 48 3.10 8.40 22.37
CA ARG A 48 3.42 9.39 21.34
C ARG A 48 4.47 8.85 20.39
N VAL A 49 4.19 8.92 19.09
CA VAL A 49 5.20 8.60 18.07
C VAL A 49 6.19 9.76 18.02
N VAL A 50 7.42 9.55 18.46
CA VAL A 50 8.47 10.60 18.45
C VAL A 50 9.07 10.73 17.07
N SER A 51 9.44 9.60 16.46
CA SER A 51 10.03 9.55 15.12
C SER A 51 9.79 8.19 14.47
N TRP A 52 9.59 8.18 13.16
CA TRP A 52 9.65 6.98 12.35
C TRP A 52 11.10 6.74 11.93
N LEU A 53 11.58 5.51 12.13
CA LEU A 53 12.93 5.09 11.72
C LEU A 53 12.94 4.47 10.32
N VAL A 54 11.75 4.21 9.78
CA VAL A 54 11.50 3.67 8.45
C VAL A 54 10.51 4.57 7.69
N GLY A 55 10.67 4.65 6.38
CA GLY A 55 9.80 5.40 5.48
C GLY A 55 8.92 4.51 4.63
N LYS A 56 7.92 5.10 3.97
CA LYS A 56 7.07 4.40 3.01
C LYS A 56 7.91 3.78 1.88
N GLY A 57 7.68 2.49 1.62
CA GLY A 57 8.36 1.71 0.60
C GLY A 57 9.61 0.98 1.11
N ASP A 58 10.07 1.29 2.33
CA ASP A 58 11.24 0.62 2.90
C ASP A 58 10.91 -0.84 3.24
N LYS A 59 11.90 -1.71 3.05
CA LYS A 59 11.84 -3.11 3.48
C LYS A 59 12.17 -3.17 4.97
N VAL A 60 11.39 -3.94 5.72
CA VAL A 60 11.55 -4.18 7.16
C VAL A 60 11.58 -5.68 7.40
N GLU A 61 12.49 -6.14 8.24
CA GLU A 61 12.56 -7.53 8.72
C GLU A 61 12.05 -7.60 10.17
N ALA A 62 11.67 -8.80 10.61
CA ALA A 62 11.26 -9.00 12.00
C ALA A 62 12.44 -8.72 12.94
N GLY A 63 12.23 -7.86 13.94
CA GLY A 63 13.25 -7.36 14.86
C GLY A 63 13.88 -6.03 14.44
N ASP A 64 13.62 -5.53 13.23
CA ASP A 64 14.12 -4.20 12.83
C ASP A 64 13.35 -3.09 13.55
N PRO A 65 14.03 -2.03 14.04
CA PRO A 65 13.37 -0.90 14.69
C PRO A 65 12.61 -0.05 13.65
N VAL A 66 11.33 0.22 13.90
CA VAL A 66 10.43 0.95 12.98
C VAL A 66 10.07 2.36 13.44
N MET A 67 9.95 2.59 14.75
CA MET A 67 9.62 3.90 15.31
C MET A 67 10.13 4.03 16.74
N VAL A 68 10.24 5.27 17.20
CA VAL A 68 10.48 5.60 18.61
C VAL A 68 9.17 6.06 19.22
N VAL A 69 8.78 5.46 20.34
CA VAL A 69 7.57 5.81 21.09
C VAL A 69 7.94 6.36 22.46
N GLU A 70 7.44 7.55 22.77
CA GLU A 70 7.50 8.18 24.09
C GLU A 70 6.28 7.75 24.93
N SER A 71 6.54 7.41 26.19
CA SER A 71 5.54 7.08 27.21
C SER A 71 5.80 7.85 28.50
N ASP A 72 4.95 7.65 29.52
CA ASP A 72 5.16 8.25 30.85
C ASP A 72 6.44 7.75 31.56
N LYS A 73 7.00 6.60 31.12
CA LYS A 73 8.15 5.97 31.76
C LYS A 73 9.47 6.25 31.04
N ALA A 74 9.45 6.15 29.72
CA ALA A 74 10.64 6.21 28.89
C ALA A 74 10.25 6.29 27.41
N ASP A 75 11.25 6.65 26.61
CA ASP A 75 11.22 6.52 25.15
C ASP A 75 11.85 5.19 24.77
N MET A 76 11.19 4.44 23.91
CA MET A 76 11.67 3.14 23.46
C MET A 76 11.56 3.00 21.94
N GLU A 77 12.55 2.34 21.36
CA GLU A 77 12.48 1.85 19.99
C GLU A 77 11.51 0.66 19.93
N VAL A 78 10.61 0.72 18.97
CA VAL A 78 9.63 -0.33 18.69
C VAL A 78 10.14 -1.10 17.49
N GLU A 79 10.30 -2.41 17.67
CA GLU A 79 10.71 -3.33 16.62
C GLU A 79 9.50 -3.89 15.87
N SER A 80 9.68 -4.22 14.59
CA SER A 80 8.68 -4.93 13.82
C SER A 80 8.57 -6.39 14.24
N PHE A 81 7.34 -6.90 14.34
CA PHE A 81 7.09 -8.33 14.57
C PHE A 81 7.07 -9.16 13.28
N GLU A 82 6.87 -8.50 12.14
CA GLU A 82 6.70 -9.14 10.83
C GLU A 82 7.64 -8.52 9.80
N GLU A 83 7.94 -9.29 8.76
CA GLU A 83 8.68 -8.79 7.60
C GLU A 83 7.72 -8.23 6.55
N GLY A 84 8.18 -7.23 5.79
CA GLY A 84 7.40 -6.66 4.70
C GLY A 84 7.95 -5.34 4.20
N TYR A 85 7.08 -4.56 3.57
CA TYR A 85 7.37 -3.22 3.09
C TYR A 85 6.42 -2.22 3.72
N VAL A 86 6.93 -1.07 4.17
CA VAL A 86 6.09 -0.02 4.76
C VAL A 86 5.12 0.52 3.72
N ALA A 87 3.84 0.13 3.83
CA ALA A 87 2.80 0.49 2.88
C ALA A 87 2.27 1.90 3.16
N ALA A 88 2.07 2.23 4.44
CA ALA A 88 1.56 3.51 4.87
C ALA A 88 1.94 3.82 6.33
N ILE A 89 2.11 5.11 6.61
CA ILE A 89 2.15 5.69 7.94
C ILE A 89 0.81 6.42 8.13
N VAL A 90 0.12 6.13 9.22
CA VAL A 90 -1.24 6.65 9.52
C VAL A 90 -1.18 7.70 10.62
N VAL A 91 -0.23 7.56 11.54
CA VAL A 91 0.02 8.50 12.63
C VAL A 91 1.39 9.14 12.41
N ASP A 92 1.38 10.45 12.17
CA ASP A 92 2.58 11.23 11.92
C ASP A 92 3.43 11.39 13.19
N GLU A 93 4.71 11.69 12.99
CA GLU A 93 5.63 12.05 14.06
C GLU A 93 5.08 13.22 14.91
N GLY A 94 5.28 13.14 16.21
CA GLY A 94 4.77 14.09 17.19
C GLY A 94 3.29 13.90 17.55
N SER A 95 2.61 12.88 17.03
CA SER A 95 1.20 12.59 17.33
C SER A 95 1.02 11.44 18.33
N ASP A 96 -0.10 11.45 19.04
CA ASP A 96 -0.48 10.42 20.00
C ASP A 96 -1.40 9.36 19.38
N ALA A 97 -1.28 8.12 19.83
CA ALA A 97 -2.22 7.04 19.53
C ALA A 97 -2.48 6.16 20.76
N ASP A 98 -3.67 5.56 20.81
CA ASP A 98 -4.02 4.61 21.86
C ASP A 98 -3.33 3.26 21.62
N VAL A 99 -2.99 2.56 22.71
CA VAL A 99 -2.40 1.23 22.66
C VAL A 99 -3.29 0.27 21.86
N GLY A 100 -2.69 -0.46 20.93
CA GLY A 100 -3.37 -1.40 20.05
C GLY A 100 -4.01 -0.77 18.81
N VAL A 101 -3.99 0.57 18.65
CA VAL A 101 -4.44 1.23 17.43
C VAL A 101 -3.35 1.13 16.35
N ALA A 102 -3.76 0.86 15.11
CA ALA A 102 -2.86 0.86 13.96
C ALA A 102 -2.29 2.26 13.72
N VAL A 103 -0.96 2.37 13.73
CA VAL A 103 -0.20 3.59 13.45
C VAL A 103 0.48 3.55 12.09
N GLY A 104 0.65 2.35 11.51
CA GLY A 104 1.19 2.12 10.18
C GLY A 104 0.76 0.76 9.64
N TYR A 105 1.17 0.46 8.41
CA TYR A 105 0.86 -0.79 7.73
C TYR A 105 2.08 -1.34 6.98
N LEU A 106 2.27 -2.66 7.05
CA LEU A 106 3.22 -3.41 6.25
C LEU A 106 2.50 -4.19 5.15
N ALA A 107 3.07 -4.25 3.95
CA ALA A 107 2.63 -5.11 2.86
C ALA A 107 3.64 -6.23 2.62
N GLU A 108 3.16 -7.43 2.24
CA GLU A 108 4.01 -8.57 1.92
C GLU A 108 4.90 -8.32 0.68
N THR A 109 4.52 -7.39 -0.20
CA THR A 109 5.23 -7.10 -1.46
C THR A 109 5.42 -5.61 -1.65
N ALA A 110 6.58 -5.20 -2.19
CA ALA A 110 6.84 -3.83 -2.61
C ALA A 110 5.97 -3.45 -3.81
N GLU A 111 5.15 -2.41 -3.67
CA GLU A 111 4.50 -1.73 -4.80
C GLU A 111 5.26 -0.47 -5.22
#